data_AF-A0A6L3A7M7-F1
#
_entry.id   AF-A0A6L3A7M7-F1
#
_cell.length_a   1.000
_cell.length_b   1.000
_cell.length_c   1.000
_cell.angle_alpha   90.00
_cell.angle_beta   90.00
_cell.angle_gamma   90.00
#
_symmetry.space_group_name_H-M   'P 1'
#
loop_
_entity.id
_entity.type
_entity.pdbx_description
1 polymer ?
#
loop_
_entity_poly.entity_id
_entity_poly.type
_entity_poly.pdbx_seq_one_letter_code
_entity_poly.pdbx_strand_id
1 'polypeptide(L)'
;MIEFKSPCGHTVRARDEDAGREVKCNYCGKEVRVPSDRADDLDFLMSEVSATTSAVASPPRKARSGGPFSGGRRSGESGPREVILKLTYAAAAITAVVVVTRNYVLPALAPGEAPEQASAAHQPSPEPKPRRVTFGLADLSGEGGLYVSAVPAEADIYIVDEKTWTVGQRIAAAPGSKRMTSGETFCGTEGVFIVEAALPWNDKSLKAYPEYNSTFRRALESAEKGEASNALARQYFLPDGATSVFVTKETDQTYLVRQYKVELRKDGWESVTAFFVPVSLKVGDLVTRYLPSRQRFGFDEEHVRGELEYYGVSLHDRTYVMDALARIGAVPYDTSGGSGGVETRVVRMFRIDVGTGQFRTQVLGATGSTGGN
;
A
#
# COMPACT_ATOMS: atom_id res chain seq x y z
N MET A 1 21.04 14.02 -4.99
CA MET A 1 20.88 13.99 -3.53
C MET A 1 20.38 12.60 -3.17
N ILE A 2 21.03 11.92 -2.23
CA ILE A 2 20.73 10.53 -1.86
C ILE A 2 19.90 10.53 -0.57
N GLU A 3 18.71 9.93 -0.60
CA GLU A 3 17.88 9.73 0.59
C GLU A 3 17.91 8.27 1.01
N PHE A 4 18.28 7.99 2.26
CA PHE A 4 18.29 6.62 2.79
C PHE A 4 17.89 6.58 4.26
N LYS A 5 17.44 5.42 4.74
CA LYS A 5 17.08 5.23 6.15
C LYS A 5 18.30 4.85 6.99
N SER A 6 18.57 5.64 8.02
CA SER A 6 19.58 5.29 9.03
C SER A 6 19.09 4.17 9.95
N PRO A 7 19.98 3.47 10.69
CA PRO A 7 19.60 2.37 11.60
C PRO A 7 18.63 2.77 12.71
N CYS A 8 18.49 4.06 13.02
CA CYS A 8 17.49 4.55 13.99
C CYS A 8 16.09 4.77 13.37
N GLY A 9 15.91 4.49 12.08
CA GLY A 9 14.63 4.60 11.37
C GLY A 9 14.36 5.96 10.73
N HIS A 10 15.20 6.98 10.99
CA HIS A 10 15.07 8.30 10.38
C HIS A 10 15.72 8.37 9.00
N THR A 11 15.09 9.10 8.08
CA THR A 11 15.63 9.39 6.75
C THR A 11 16.76 10.42 6.83
N VAL A 12 17.91 10.08 6.26
CA VAL A 12 19.08 10.96 6.12
C VAL A 12 19.17 11.39 4.66
N ARG A 13 19.42 12.69 4.43
CA ARG A 13 19.66 13.28 3.12
C ARG A 13 21.14 13.62 3.00
N ALA A 14 21.83 12.96 2.09
CA ALA A 14 23.24 13.20 1.79
C ALA A 14 23.39 13.79 0.38
N ARG A 15 24.48 14.51 0.15
CA ARG A 15 24.81 14.98 -1.21
C ARG A 15 25.40 13.83 -2.01
N ASP A 16 25.34 13.90 -3.33
CA ASP A 16 25.87 12.83 -4.21
C ASP A 16 27.39 12.69 -4.08
N GLU A 17 28.08 13.77 -3.72
CA GLU A 17 29.52 13.79 -3.41
C GLU A 17 29.88 13.01 -2.12
N ASP A 18 28.90 12.72 -1.26
CA ASP A 18 29.07 11.92 -0.05
C ASP A 18 28.78 10.44 -0.26
N ALA A 19 28.46 10.02 -1.49
CA ALA A 19 28.25 8.62 -1.83
C ALA A 19 29.45 7.75 -1.40
N GLY A 20 29.19 6.72 -0.59
CA GLY A 20 30.21 5.83 -0.03
C GLY A 20 30.97 6.36 1.18
N ARG A 21 30.77 7.63 1.57
CA ARG A 21 31.34 8.25 2.78
C ARG A 21 30.44 8.06 3.99
N GLU A 22 30.99 8.28 5.18
CA GLU A 22 30.24 8.26 6.43
C GLU A 22 29.68 9.65 6.75
N VAL A 23 28.38 9.71 7.02
CA VAL A 23 27.68 10.93 7.43
C VAL A 23 27.00 10.71 8.77
N LYS A 24 26.93 11.75 9.59
CA LYS A 24 26.31 11.69 10.92
C LYS A 24 24.79 11.86 10.81
N CYS A 25 24.01 10.94 11.36
CA CYS A 25 22.56 11.07 11.42
C CYS A 25 22.16 12.24 12.35
N ASN A 26 21.39 13.20 11.86
CA ASN A 26 20.93 14.36 12.66
C ASN A 26 20.06 13.98 13.87
N TYR A 27 19.45 12.79 13.89
CA TYR A 27 18.56 12.37 14.97
C TYR A 27 19.28 11.59 16.07
N CYS A 28 20.02 10.53 15.71
CA CYS A 28 20.66 9.66 16.69
C CYS A 28 22.15 9.93 16.89
N GLY A 29 22.76 10.79 16.06
CA GLY A 29 24.17 11.14 16.11
C GLY A 29 25.14 10.02 15.69
N LYS A 30 24.64 8.85 15.27
CA LYS A 30 25.50 7.77 14.77
C LYS A 30 25.99 8.06 13.36
N GLU A 31 27.21 7.66 13.07
CA GLU A 31 27.79 7.67 11.73
C GLU A 31 27.18 6.54 10.90
N VAL A 32 26.73 6.86 9.69
CA VAL A 32 26.10 5.92 8.77
C VAL A 32 26.71 6.12 7.40
N ARG A 33 27.08 5.03 6.73
CA ARG A 33 27.65 5.07 5.39
C ARG A 33 26.56 5.35 4.35
N VAL A 34 26.77 6.35 3.51
CA VAL A 34 25.86 6.69 2.40
C VAL A 34 25.98 5.61 1.32
N PRO A 35 24.89 5.04 0.81
CA PRO A 35 24.93 4.10 -0.31
C PRO A 35 25.60 4.76 -1.53
N SER A 36 26.58 4.09 -2.15
CA SER A 36 27.14 4.53 -3.43
C SER A 36 26.49 3.75 -4.56
N ASP A 37 25.75 4.43 -5.43
CA ASP A 37 25.04 3.85 -6.59
C ASP A 37 25.96 3.26 -7.68
N ARG A 38 27.22 2.96 -7.37
CA ARG A 38 28.17 2.35 -8.30
C ARG A 38 28.74 1.04 -7.75
N ALA A 39 28.23 -0.04 -8.34
CA ALA A 39 28.87 -1.33 -8.59
C ALA A 39 28.86 -2.42 -7.49
N ASP A 40 28.88 -2.11 -6.20
CA ASP A 40 29.13 -3.18 -5.21
C ASP A 40 27.93 -4.11 -4.90
N ASP A 41 26.69 -3.70 -5.23
CA ASP A 41 25.50 -4.55 -5.03
C ASP A 41 25.11 -5.41 -6.25
N LEU A 42 25.80 -5.25 -7.39
CA LEU A 42 25.59 -6.12 -8.57
C LEU A 42 26.56 -7.31 -8.61
N ASP A 43 27.66 -7.25 -7.87
CA ASP A 43 28.65 -8.34 -7.82
C ASP A 43 28.15 -9.56 -7.02
N PHE A 44 27.23 -9.33 -6.07
CA PHE A 44 26.50 -10.41 -5.40
C PHE A 44 25.64 -11.21 -6.39
N LEU A 45 25.00 -10.56 -7.37
CA LEU A 45 24.16 -11.21 -8.37
C LEU A 45 24.96 -11.91 -9.51
N MET A 46 26.22 -11.53 -9.73
CA MET A 46 27.10 -12.14 -10.75
C MET A 46 27.97 -13.28 -10.20
N SER A 47 28.24 -13.29 -8.89
CA SER A 47 29.01 -14.35 -8.23
C SER A 47 28.26 -15.69 -8.17
N GLU A 48 26.92 -15.68 -8.13
CA GLU A 48 26.09 -16.89 -8.09
C GLU A 48 25.99 -17.61 -9.45
N VAL A 49 26.17 -16.89 -10.57
CA VAL A 49 26.06 -17.48 -11.93
C VAL A 49 27.40 -18.06 -12.41
N SER A 50 28.53 -17.58 -11.89
CA SER A 50 29.86 -18.09 -12.26
C SER A 50 30.21 -19.42 -11.58
N ALA A 51 29.47 -19.84 -10.55
CA ALA A 51 29.67 -21.12 -9.87
C ALA A 51 29.06 -22.33 -10.61
N THR A 52 28.22 -22.11 -11.63
CA THR A 52 27.48 -23.18 -12.34
C THR A 52 28.00 -23.57 -13.72
N THR A 53 29.03 -22.90 -14.26
CA THR A 53 29.55 -23.17 -15.63
C THR A 53 30.94 -23.79 -15.69
N SER A 54 31.54 -24.20 -14.57
CA SER A 54 32.80 -24.96 -14.57
C SER A 54 32.63 -26.33 -13.91
N ALA A 55 32.00 -27.27 -14.61
CA ALA A 55 32.00 -28.68 -14.23
C ALA A 55 31.91 -29.61 -15.44
N VAL A 56 33.01 -29.74 -16.21
CA VAL A 56 33.31 -30.93 -17.01
C VAL A 56 34.80 -31.25 -16.88
N ALA A 57 35.09 -32.52 -16.58
CA ALA A 57 36.38 -33.24 -16.58
C ALA A 57 37.16 -33.39 -15.24
N SER A 58 36.85 -34.52 -14.57
CA SER A 58 37.55 -35.42 -13.60
C SER A 58 39.10 -35.34 -13.47
N PRO A 59 39.74 -35.74 -12.33
CA PRO A 59 39.83 -37.16 -11.89
C PRO A 59 39.87 -37.40 -10.34
N PRO A 60 39.89 -38.68 -9.87
CA PRO A 60 39.51 -39.05 -8.51
C PRO A 60 40.72 -39.07 -7.55
N ARG A 61 40.53 -38.68 -6.28
CA ARG A 61 41.42 -39.08 -5.18
C ARG A 61 40.81 -38.92 -3.79
N LYS A 62 40.74 -40.08 -3.11
CA LYS A 62 41.06 -40.37 -1.70
C LYS A 62 40.32 -39.64 -0.56
N ALA A 63 39.50 -40.44 0.11
CA ALA A 63 39.22 -40.50 1.54
C ALA A 63 40.10 -39.67 2.49
N ARG A 64 39.42 -38.87 3.34
CA ARG A 64 39.76 -38.54 4.73
C ARG A 64 38.53 -37.87 5.37
N SER A 65 37.79 -38.60 6.21
CA SER A 65 37.87 -38.57 7.69
C SER A 65 37.26 -37.31 8.33
N GLY A 66 36.08 -37.48 8.92
CA GLY A 66 35.74 -36.98 10.26
C GLY A 66 35.45 -35.49 10.44
N GLY A 67 34.19 -35.20 10.79
CA GLY A 67 33.84 -33.97 11.51
C GLY A 67 32.33 -33.74 11.65
N PRO A 68 31.72 -34.08 12.80
CA PRO A 68 30.37 -33.65 13.13
C PRO A 68 30.43 -32.32 13.90
N PHE A 69 29.81 -31.26 13.36
CA PHE A 69 29.54 -30.05 14.14
C PHE A 69 28.07 -30.01 14.55
N SER A 70 27.78 -30.72 15.64
CA SER A 70 26.63 -30.46 16.51
C SER A 70 27.00 -29.36 17.52
N GLY A 71 26.66 -28.12 17.18
CA GLY A 71 26.82 -26.98 18.10
C GLY A 71 25.74 -26.99 19.19
N GLY A 72 25.99 -27.73 20.27
CA GLY A 72 25.16 -27.73 21.46
C GLY A 72 25.15 -26.36 22.16
N ARG A 73 23.96 -25.77 22.31
CA ARG A 73 23.70 -24.66 23.24
C ARG A 73 23.86 -25.18 24.67
N ARG A 74 25.00 -24.89 25.28
CA ARG A 74 25.19 -25.05 26.73
C ARG A 74 24.36 -23.98 27.43
N SER A 75 23.30 -24.42 28.10
CA SER A 75 22.63 -23.72 29.19
C SER A 75 23.67 -23.44 30.27
N GLY A 76 24.24 -22.24 30.26
CA GLY A 76 25.08 -21.74 31.34
C GLY A 76 24.19 -21.48 32.56
N GLU A 77 24.32 -22.31 33.59
CA GLU A 77 23.87 -21.99 34.95
C GLU A 77 24.41 -20.61 35.32
N SER A 78 23.50 -19.65 35.44
CA SER A 78 23.83 -18.30 35.86
C SER A 78 24.14 -18.37 37.35
N GLY A 79 25.43 -18.38 37.69
CA GLY A 79 25.86 -18.35 39.08
C GLY A 79 25.26 -17.13 39.79
N PRO A 80 24.99 -17.21 41.11
CA PRO A 80 24.33 -16.15 41.87
C PRO A 80 25.02 -14.79 41.76
N ARG A 81 26.33 -14.76 41.45
CA ARG A 81 27.09 -13.53 41.19
C ARG A 81 26.64 -12.78 39.93
N GLU A 82 26.24 -13.49 38.87
CA GLU A 82 25.80 -12.85 37.63
C GLU A 82 24.42 -12.21 37.80
N VAL A 83 23.54 -12.86 38.58
CA VAL A 83 22.23 -12.33 38.94
C VAL A 83 22.38 -11.09 39.82
N ILE A 84 23.26 -11.13 40.83
CA ILE A 84 23.55 -9.97 41.68
C ILE A 84 24.04 -8.81 40.83
N LEU A 85 25.03 -9.04 39.94
CA LEU A 85 25.57 -7.99 39.08
C LEU A 85 24.49 -7.35 38.19
N LYS A 86 23.62 -8.16 37.57
CA LYS A 86 22.50 -7.66 36.74
C LYS A 86 21.52 -6.82 37.57
N LEU A 87 21.22 -7.23 38.80
CA LEU A 87 20.37 -6.46 39.72
C LEU A 87 21.04 -5.13 40.14
N THR A 88 22.35 -5.10 40.38
CA THR A 88 23.06 -3.86 40.71
C THR A 88 23.04 -2.87 39.54
N TYR A 89 23.26 -3.35 38.31
CA TYR A 89 23.17 -2.51 37.11
C TYR A 89 21.75 -1.98 36.88
N ALA A 90 20.72 -2.82 37.09
CA ALA A 90 19.34 -2.38 37.00
C ALA A 90 19.00 -1.30 38.03
N ALA A 91 19.45 -1.46 39.28
CA ALA A 91 19.26 -0.46 40.34
C ALA A 91 19.97 0.87 40.02
N ALA A 92 21.20 0.82 39.49
CA ALA A 92 21.94 2.00 39.06
C ALA A 92 21.24 2.73 37.91
N ALA A 93 20.72 1.99 36.92
CA ALA A 93 19.98 2.57 35.80
C ALA A 93 18.67 3.25 36.25
N ILE A 94 17.90 2.60 37.13
CA ILE A 94 16.68 3.20 37.70
C ILE A 94 17.01 4.48 38.47
N THR A 95 18.09 4.46 39.27
CA THR A 95 18.53 5.63 40.03
C THR A 95 18.91 6.79 39.11
N ALA A 96 19.63 6.51 38.01
CA ALA A 96 19.98 7.51 37.01
C ALA A 96 18.74 8.14 36.35
N VAL A 97 17.74 7.33 35.99
CA VAL A 97 16.47 7.83 35.42
C VAL A 97 15.76 8.75 36.42
N VAL A 98 15.64 8.35 37.69
CA VAL A 98 14.97 9.17 38.72
C VAL A 98 15.69 10.51 38.92
N VAL A 99 17.03 10.51 38.97
CA VAL A 99 17.83 11.74 39.10
C VAL A 99 17.66 12.65 37.89
N VAL A 100 17.68 12.10 36.67
CA VAL A 100 17.50 12.89 35.44
C VAL A 100 16.09 13.47 35.36
N THR A 101 15.05 12.68 35.61
CA THR A 101 13.67 13.14 35.60
C THR A 101 13.46 14.24 36.65
N ARG A 102 13.98 14.07 37.87
CA ARG A 102 13.79 15.04 38.95
C ARG A 102 14.53 16.35 38.71
N ASN A 103 15.75 16.31 38.16
CA ASN A 103 16.59 17.50 38.04
C ASN A 103 16.44 18.24 36.71
N TYR A 104 15.95 17.58 35.66
CA TYR A 104 15.88 18.19 34.33
C TYR A 104 14.46 18.26 33.77
N VAL A 105 13.66 17.20 33.97
CA VAL A 105 12.31 17.14 33.38
C VAL A 105 11.31 17.91 34.22
N LEU A 106 11.31 17.70 35.55
CA LEU A 106 10.36 18.40 36.44
C LEU A 106 10.54 19.93 36.45
N PRO A 107 11.76 20.49 36.45
CA PRO A 107 11.94 21.94 36.38
C PRO A 107 11.51 22.54 35.03
N ALA A 108 11.64 21.78 33.93
CA ALA A 108 11.18 22.20 32.61
C ALA A 108 9.64 22.17 32.46
N LEU A 109 8.96 21.34 33.27
CA LEU A 109 7.51 21.25 33.33
C LEU A 109 6.90 22.11 34.43
N ALA A 110 7.70 22.68 35.32
CA ALA A 110 7.23 23.68 36.26
C ALA A 110 6.67 24.84 35.42
N PRO A 111 5.38 25.20 35.57
CA PRO A 111 4.79 26.31 34.83
C PRO A 111 5.59 27.55 35.20
N GLY A 112 6.47 27.98 34.29
CA GLY A 112 7.21 29.21 34.46
C GLY A 112 6.20 30.32 34.68
N GLU A 113 6.30 31.01 35.82
CA GLU A 113 5.61 32.27 36.03
C GLU A 113 5.93 33.13 34.80
N ALA A 114 4.90 33.31 33.97
CA ALA A 114 5.04 34.04 32.73
C ALA A 114 5.59 35.42 33.09
N PRO A 115 6.71 35.86 32.48
CA PRO A 115 7.19 37.20 32.69
C PRO A 115 6.05 38.14 32.33
N GLU A 116 5.72 39.03 33.26
CA GLU A 116 4.74 40.10 33.12
C GLU A 116 5.18 40.98 31.94
N GLN A 117 4.80 40.56 30.74
CA GLN A 117 5.05 41.28 29.51
C GLN A 117 4.17 42.52 29.55
N ALA A 118 4.83 43.64 29.81
CA ALA A 118 4.31 44.97 29.61
C ALA A 118 3.48 45.02 28.32
N SER A 119 2.21 45.41 28.51
CA SER A 119 1.15 45.55 27.52
C SER A 119 1.58 46.40 26.33
N ALA A 120 2.29 45.79 25.37
CA ALA A 120 2.40 46.29 24.02
C ALA A 120 1.10 45.93 23.28
N ALA A 121 0.44 46.94 22.72
CA ALA A 121 -0.84 46.85 22.05
C ALA A 121 -1.00 45.56 21.22
N HIS A 122 -1.97 44.74 21.62
CA HIS A 122 -2.42 43.54 20.95
C HIS A 122 -2.84 43.90 19.51
N GLN A 123 -1.90 43.81 18.57
CA GLN A 123 -2.25 43.79 17.15
C GLN A 123 -3.03 42.49 16.93
N PRO A 124 -4.28 42.56 16.44
CA PRO A 124 -5.07 41.37 16.16
C PRO A 124 -4.28 40.50 15.19
N SER A 125 -3.95 39.29 15.63
CA SER A 125 -3.35 38.27 14.76
C SER A 125 -4.26 38.16 13.54
N PRO A 126 -3.74 38.34 12.30
CA PRO A 126 -4.56 38.33 11.11
C PRO A 126 -5.36 37.03 11.09
N GLU A 127 -6.70 37.15 11.10
CA GLU A 127 -7.59 36.00 11.02
C GLU A 127 -7.08 35.06 9.92
N PRO A 128 -6.81 33.78 10.24
CA PRO A 128 -6.32 32.86 9.25
C PRO A 128 -7.35 32.82 8.12
N LYS A 129 -6.95 33.30 6.94
CA LYS A 129 -7.83 33.29 5.76
C LYS A 129 -8.44 31.89 5.64
N PRO A 130 -9.77 31.76 5.54
CA PRO A 130 -10.41 30.46 5.46
C PRO A 130 -9.75 29.69 4.31
N ARG A 131 -9.12 28.55 4.64
CA ARG A 131 -8.57 27.66 3.62
C ARG A 131 -9.74 27.27 2.73
N ARG A 132 -9.69 27.67 1.45
CA ARG A 132 -10.64 27.18 0.46
C ARG A 132 -10.53 25.66 0.45
N VAL A 133 -11.59 24.99 0.87
CA VAL A 133 -11.70 23.55 0.79
C VAL A 133 -11.88 23.22 -0.69
N THR A 134 -10.85 22.68 -1.31
CA THR A 134 -10.94 22.11 -2.66
C THR A 134 -11.56 20.73 -2.54
N PHE A 135 -12.73 20.55 -3.13
CA PHE A 135 -13.40 19.26 -3.26
C PHE A 135 -12.91 18.54 -4.53
N GLY A 136 -12.91 17.21 -4.51
CA GLY A 136 -12.37 16.37 -5.58
C GLY A 136 -10.86 16.22 -5.54
N LEU A 137 -10.27 15.90 -6.69
CA LEU A 137 -8.82 15.89 -6.87
C LEU A 137 -8.35 17.33 -7.17
N ALA A 138 -7.49 17.88 -6.30
CA ALA A 138 -7.16 19.31 -6.28
C ALA A 138 -6.53 19.87 -7.58
N ASP A 139 -6.03 19.00 -8.47
CA ASP A 139 -5.23 19.38 -9.64
C ASP A 139 -5.92 19.11 -10.98
N LEU A 140 -7.20 18.74 -11.01
CA LEU A 140 -7.92 18.53 -12.26
C LEU A 140 -8.49 19.84 -12.79
N SER A 141 -8.01 20.24 -13.95
CA SER A 141 -8.51 21.37 -14.71
C SER A 141 -8.61 21.00 -16.18
N GLY A 142 -9.58 21.59 -16.89
CA GLY A 142 -9.73 21.41 -18.34
C GLY A 142 -10.93 20.55 -18.76
N GLU A 143 -10.91 20.19 -20.04
CA GLU A 143 -11.90 19.31 -20.68
C GLU A 143 -11.84 17.93 -20.03
N GLY A 144 -13.00 17.29 -19.85
CA GLY A 144 -13.17 16.03 -19.14
C GLY A 144 -12.24 14.90 -19.62
N GLY A 145 -12.18 13.83 -18.83
CA GLY A 145 -11.25 12.75 -19.13
C GLY A 145 -11.29 11.60 -18.13
N LEU A 146 -10.31 10.73 -18.23
CA LEU A 146 -10.09 9.63 -17.30
C LEU A 146 -8.92 9.98 -16.36
N TYR A 147 -9.12 9.75 -15.07
CA TYR A 147 -8.06 9.77 -14.07
C TYR A 147 -7.82 8.35 -13.52
N VAL A 148 -6.57 7.90 -13.56
CA VAL A 148 -6.21 6.61 -12.96
C VAL A 148 -5.79 6.85 -11.51
N SER A 149 -6.69 6.57 -10.57
CA SER A 149 -6.57 7.03 -9.18
C SER A 149 -5.54 6.24 -8.37
N ALA A 150 -5.88 4.99 -8.06
CA ALA A 150 -5.01 4.10 -7.32
C ALA A 150 -5.01 2.71 -7.95
N VAL A 151 -3.82 2.31 -8.36
CA VAL A 151 -3.48 0.97 -8.78
C VAL A 151 -2.22 0.54 -8.02
N PRO A 152 -1.97 -0.77 -7.86
CA PRO A 152 -0.68 -1.25 -7.36
C PRO A 152 0.46 -0.71 -8.22
N ALA A 153 1.59 -0.38 -7.58
CA ALA A 153 2.69 0.33 -8.24
C ALA A 153 3.30 -0.41 -9.45
N GLU A 154 3.29 -1.75 -9.41
CA GLU A 154 3.82 -2.61 -10.47
C GLU A 154 2.74 -3.09 -11.46
N ALA A 155 1.51 -2.54 -11.38
CA ALA A 155 0.45 -2.87 -12.32
C ALA A 155 0.67 -2.14 -13.65
N ASP A 156 0.56 -2.87 -14.75
CA ASP A 156 0.49 -2.28 -16.09
C ASP A 156 -0.94 -1.82 -16.37
N ILE A 157 -1.09 -0.55 -16.75
CA ILE A 157 -2.39 0.03 -17.08
C ILE A 157 -2.43 0.32 -18.56
N TYR A 158 -3.50 -0.11 -19.22
CA TYR A 158 -3.76 0.20 -20.62
C TYR A 158 -5.16 0.75 -20.79
N ILE A 159 -5.33 1.66 -21.75
CA ILE A 159 -6.63 2.15 -22.21
C ILE A 159 -6.76 1.95 -23.71
N VAL A 160 -7.94 1.58 -24.18
CA VAL A 160 -8.28 1.45 -25.60
C VAL A 160 -9.74 1.82 -25.83
N ASP A 161 -10.07 2.28 -27.04
CA ASP A 161 -11.46 2.46 -27.47
C ASP A 161 -12.16 1.09 -27.52
N GLU A 162 -13.37 0.99 -26.96
CA GLU A 162 -14.14 -0.26 -26.96
C GLU A 162 -14.34 -0.83 -28.38
N LYS A 163 -14.43 0.03 -29.41
CA LYS A 163 -14.67 -0.37 -30.81
C LYS A 163 -13.49 -1.12 -31.42
N THR A 164 -12.27 -0.92 -30.93
CA THR A 164 -11.06 -1.57 -31.46
C THR A 164 -10.63 -2.78 -30.62
N TRP A 165 -11.36 -3.08 -29.55
CA TRP A 165 -11.04 -4.15 -28.60
C TRP A 165 -11.95 -5.37 -28.74
N THR A 166 -11.39 -6.55 -28.46
CA THR A 166 -12.13 -7.82 -28.45
C THR A 166 -12.21 -8.37 -27.03
N VAL A 167 -13.43 -8.74 -26.61
CA VAL A 167 -13.71 -9.23 -25.26
C VAL A 167 -12.85 -10.44 -24.89
N GLY A 168 -12.29 -10.44 -23.67
CA GLY A 168 -11.53 -11.55 -23.10
C GLY A 168 -10.05 -11.59 -23.50
N GLN A 169 -9.56 -10.62 -24.27
CA GLN A 169 -8.15 -10.47 -24.60
C GLN A 169 -7.49 -9.32 -23.85
N ARG A 170 -6.16 -9.41 -23.66
CA ARG A 170 -5.34 -8.35 -23.09
C ARG A 170 -5.38 -7.10 -23.96
N ILE A 171 -5.60 -5.94 -23.35
CA ILE A 171 -5.59 -4.65 -24.04
C ILE A 171 -4.19 -4.29 -24.52
N ALA A 172 -3.13 -4.76 -23.84
CA ALA A 172 -1.74 -4.50 -24.20
C ALA A 172 -1.39 -4.87 -25.67
N ALA A 173 -2.12 -5.83 -26.26
CA ALA A 173 -1.93 -6.26 -27.64
C ALA A 173 -2.92 -5.59 -28.63
N ALA A 174 -3.90 -4.83 -28.15
CA ALA A 174 -4.92 -4.21 -28.99
C ALA A 174 -4.34 -3.00 -29.75
N PRO A 175 -4.66 -2.85 -31.06
CA PRO A 175 -4.28 -1.67 -31.83
C PRO A 175 -4.83 -0.38 -31.21
N GLY A 176 -3.97 0.63 -31.08
CA GLY A 176 -4.33 1.92 -30.49
C GLY A 176 -4.39 1.93 -28.96
N SER A 177 -3.99 0.84 -28.29
CA SER A 177 -3.86 0.85 -26.84
C SER A 177 -2.79 1.85 -26.40
N LYS A 178 -3.09 2.58 -25.32
CA LYS A 178 -2.16 3.51 -24.68
C LYS A 178 -1.84 3.00 -23.28
N ARG A 179 -0.56 2.89 -22.95
CA ARG A 179 -0.11 2.59 -21.59
C ARG A 179 -0.25 3.84 -20.72
N MET A 180 -0.71 3.65 -19.49
CA MET A 180 -0.87 4.69 -18.48
C MET A 180 -0.17 4.30 -17.17
N THR A 181 -0.01 5.28 -16.29
CA THR A 181 0.55 5.11 -14.94
C THR A 181 -0.40 5.61 -13.86
N SER A 182 -0.18 5.19 -12.61
CA SER A 182 -0.98 5.63 -11.45
C SER A 182 -0.84 7.15 -11.25
N GLY A 183 -1.97 7.84 -11.18
CA GLY A 183 -2.05 9.30 -11.10
C GLY A 183 -2.00 10.02 -12.45
N GLU A 184 -1.94 9.30 -13.57
CA GLU A 184 -1.99 9.90 -14.91
C GLU A 184 -3.43 10.21 -15.34
N THR A 185 -3.58 11.27 -16.13
CA THR A 185 -4.83 11.67 -16.77
C THR A 185 -4.81 11.35 -18.25
N PHE A 186 -5.94 10.90 -18.79
CA PHE A 186 -6.17 10.74 -20.21
C PHE A 186 -7.32 11.66 -20.66
N CYS A 187 -6.99 12.66 -21.47
CA CYS A 187 -7.96 13.50 -22.16
C CYS A 187 -8.21 12.90 -23.55
N GLY A 188 -9.30 12.16 -23.70
CA GLY A 188 -9.72 11.52 -24.96
C GLY A 188 -10.95 12.21 -25.55
N THR A 189 -11.33 11.81 -26.76
CA THR A 189 -12.63 12.15 -27.31
C THR A 189 -13.74 11.48 -26.51
N GLU A 190 -14.95 12.02 -26.56
CA GLU A 190 -16.13 11.36 -26.02
C GLU A 190 -16.29 9.96 -26.62
N GLY A 191 -16.66 9.00 -25.78
CA GLY A 191 -16.76 7.62 -26.21
C GLY A 191 -16.65 6.64 -25.06
N VAL A 192 -16.62 5.36 -25.41
CA VAL A 192 -16.54 4.27 -24.44
C VAL A 192 -15.18 3.62 -24.56
N PHE A 193 -14.49 3.55 -23.43
CA PHE A 193 -13.14 3.04 -23.33
C PHE A 193 -13.10 1.85 -22.41
N ILE A 194 -12.18 0.93 -22.71
CA ILE A 194 -11.85 -0.17 -21.82
C ILE A 194 -10.50 0.13 -21.20
N VAL A 195 -10.46 0.11 -19.87
CA VAL A 195 -9.24 0.31 -19.08
C VAL A 195 -8.86 -1.05 -18.48
N GLU A 196 -7.65 -1.51 -18.73
CA GLU A 196 -7.10 -2.73 -18.16
C GLU A 196 -6.06 -2.39 -17.10
N ALA A 197 -6.16 -3.01 -15.93
CA ALA A 197 -5.08 -3.09 -14.96
C ALA A 197 -4.62 -4.54 -14.88
N ALA A 198 -3.35 -4.79 -15.22
CA ALA A 198 -2.73 -6.10 -15.21
C ALA A 198 -1.60 -6.13 -14.18
N LEU A 199 -1.71 -6.98 -13.17
CA LEU A 199 -0.73 -7.10 -12.11
C LEU A 199 -0.03 -8.47 -12.20
N PRO A 200 1.31 -8.51 -12.27
CA PRO A 200 2.03 -9.77 -12.16
C PRO A 200 1.64 -10.53 -10.88
N TRP A 201 1.25 -11.80 -11.03
CA TRP A 201 0.82 -12.63 -9.89
C TRP A 201 1.93 -12.90 -8.84
N ASN A 202 3.18 -12.63 -9.20
CA ASN A 202 4.35 -12.77 -8.34
C ASN A 202 4.74 -11.43 -7.69
N ASP A 203 3.93 -10.38 -7.86
CA ASP A 203 4.17 -9.06 -7.30
C ASP A 203 4.28 -9.09 -5.76
N LYS A 204 5.13 -8.21 -5.22
CA LYS A 204 5.41 -8.11 -3.79
C LYS A 204 4.17 -7.67 -2.99
N SER A 205 3.32 -6.82 -3.55
CA SER A 205 2.12 -6.32 -2.85
C SER A 205 1.09 -7.44 -2.66
N LEU A 206 0.93 -8.32 -3.65
CA LEU A 206 0.06 -9.49 -3.55
C LEU A 206 0.55 -10.49 -2.51
N LYS A 207 1.86 -10.76 -2.50
CA LYS A 207 2.50 -11.68 -1.54
C LYS A 207 2.39 -11.21 -0.09
N ALA A 208 2.14 -9.92 0.14
CA ALA A 208 1.94 -9.35 1.46
C ALA A 208 0.54 -9.60 2.02
N TYR A 209 -0.41 -10.07 1.22
CA TYR A 209 -1.73 -10.45 1.72
C TYR A 209 -1.71 -11.78 2.46
N PRO A 210 -2.51 -11.92 3.54
CA PRO A 210 -2.75 -13.20 4.17
C PRO A 210 -3.24 -14.22 3.14
N GLU A 211 -2.79 -15.47 3.27
CA GLU A 211 -3.26 -16.62 2.48
C GLU A 211 -2.95 -16.60 0.98
N TYR A 212 -2.41 -15.49 0.43
CA TYR A 212 -2.13 -15.38 -0.99
C TYR A 212 -1.23 -16.50 -1.50
N ASN A 213 -0.06 -16.71 -0.88
CA ASN A 213 0.88 -17.75 -1.32
C ASN A 213 0.48 -19.16 -0.87
N SER A 214 -0.12 -19.30 0.32
CA SER A 214 -0.41 -20.62 0.88
C SER A 214 -1.63 -21.27 0.24
N THR A 215 -2.59 -20.47 -0.19
CA THR A 215 -3.93 -20.94 -0.58
C THR A 215 -4.24 -20.50 -2.01
N PHE A 216 -4.38 -19.20 -2.25
CA PHE A 216 -4.88 -18.69 -3.52
C PHE A 216 -3.96 -19.00 -4.70
N ARG A 217 -2.68 -18.65 -4.58
CA ARG A 217 -1.70 -18.85 -5.65
C ARG A 217 -1.50 -20.32 -5.98
N ARG A 218 -1.45 -21.20 -4.97
CA ARG A 218 -1.35 -22.65 -5.18
C ARG A 218 -2.60 -23.20 -5.88
N ALA A 219 -3.78 -22.77 -5.47
CA ALA A 219 -5.02 -23.14 -6.13
C ALA A 219 -5.04 -22.67 -7.59
N LEU A 220 -4.55 -21.46 -7.85
CA LEU A 220 -4.45 -20.90 -9.18
C LEU A 220 -3.42 -21.62 -10.07
N GLU A 221 -2.28 -22.04 -9.49
CA GLU A 221 -1.27 -22.87 -10.16
C GLU A 221 -1.80 -24.27 -10.51
N SER A 222 -2.67 -24.83 -9.66
CA SER A 222 -3.29 -26.14 -9.89
C SER A 222 -4.51 -26.10 -10.81
N ALA A 223 -5.14 -24.95 -10.98
CA ALA A 223 -6.34 -24.81 -11.79
C ALA A 223 -6.01 -24.97 -13.28
N GLU A 224 -6.89 -25.66 -14.00
CA GLU A 224 -6.82 -25.66 -15.46
C GLU A 224 -7.00 -24.22 -15.98
N LYS A 225 -6.26 -23.89 -17.05
CA LYS A 225 -6.30 -22.56 -17.65
C LYS A 225 -7.72 -22.21 -18.11
N GLY A 226 -8.07 -20.93 -17.99
CA GLY A 226 -9.34 -20.40 -18.47
C GLY A 226 -10.33 -20.18 -17.32
N GLU A 227 -11.52 -20.77 -17.43
CA GLU A 227 -12.64 -20.36 -16.59
C GLU A 227 -12.46 -20.71 -15.10
N ALA A 228 -11.80 -21.83 -14.79
CA ALA A 228 -11.49 -22.19 -13.41
C ALA A 228 -10.55 -21.17 -12.74
N SER A 229 -9.47 -20.77 -13.41
CA SER A 229 -8.56 -19.72 -12.91
C SER A 229 -9.26 -18.36 -12.77
N ASN A 230 -10.16 -18.02 -13.69
CA ASN A 230 -10.92 -16.76 -13.64
C ASN A 230 -11.92 -16.75 -12.48
N ALA A 231 -12.60 -17.88 -12.23
CA ALA A 231 -13.51 -18.04 -11.11
C ALA A 231 -12.78 -17.89 -9.77
N LEU A 232 -11.61 -18.52 -9.62
CA LEU A 232 -10.77 -18.36 -8.42
C LEU A 232 -10.38 -16.89 -8.19
N ALA A 233 -9.94 -16.18 -9.23
CA ALA A 233 -9.60 -14.76 -9.12
C ALA A 233 -10.80 -13.90 -8.69
N ARG A 234 -11.98 -14.13 -9.28
CA ARG A 234 -13.23 -13.43 -8.92
C ARG A 234 -13.69 -13.71 -7.49
N GLN A 235 -13.48 -14.92 -7.00
CA GLN A 235 -13.84 -15.29 -5.62
C GLN A 235 -12.86 -14.73 -4.59
N TYR A 236 -11.57 -14.69 -4.93
CA TYR A 236 -10.54 -14.28 -3.99
C TYR A 236 -10.51 -12.77 -3.76
N PHE A 237 -10.70 -11.96 -4.81
CA PHE A 237 -10.61 -10.51 -4.69
C PHE A 237 -11.97 -9.83 -4.52
N LEU A 238 -12.00 -8.72 -3.78
CA LEU A 238 -13.17 -7.86 -3.64
C LEU A 238 -13.64 -7.36 -5.01
N PRO A 239 -14.97 -7.30 -5.25
CA PRO A 239 -15.49 -6.65 -6.44
C PRO A 239 -15.22 -5.15 -6.34
N ASP A 240 -14.85 -4.55 -7.47
CA ASP A 240 -14.49 -3.13 -7.55
C ASP A 240 -15.09 -2.38 -8.75
N GLY A 241 -16.11 -2.95 -9.38
CA GLY A 241 -16.71 -2.39 -10.60
C GLY A 241 -15.98 -2.80 -11.88
N ALA A 242 -14.95 -3.64 -11.80
CA ALA A 242 -14.41 -4.31 -12.97
C ALA A 242 -15.51 -5.10 -13.71
N THR A 243 -15.62 -4.89 -15.02
CA THR A 243 -16.53 -5.64 -15.90
C THR A 243 -16.04 -7.05 -16.16
N SER A 244 -14.72 -7.27 -16.07
CA SER A 244 -14.11 -8.59 -16.19
C SER A 244 -12.93 -8.73 -15.24
N VAL A 245 -12.77 -9.94 -14.70
CA VAL A 245 -11.60 -10.34 -13.92
C VAL A 245 -11.17 -11.72 -14.41
N PHE A 246 -9.93 -11.82 -14.85
CA PHE A 246 -9.39 -13.05 -15.43
C PHE A 246 -7.89 -13.17 -15.22
N VAL A 247 -7.37 -14.37 -15.49
CA VAL A 247 -5.95 -14.69 -15.39
C VAL A 247 -5.44 -15.03 -16.78
N THR A 248 -4.37 -14.34 -17.21
CA THR A 248 -3.71 -14.64 -18.48
C THR A 248 -2.26 -15.07 -18.24
N LYS A 249 -1.76 -15.93 -19.12
CA LYS A 249 -0.36 -16.34 -19.13
C LYS A 249 0.29 -15.80 -20.40
N GLU A 250 1.21 -14.88 -20.23
CA GLU A 250 2.08 -14.38 -21.30
C GLU A 250 3.36 -15.20 -21.38
N THR A 251 4.24 -14.85 -22.32
CA THR A 251 5.53 -15.54 -22.52
C THR A 251 6.47 -15.40 -21.32
N ASP A 252 6.40 -14.30 -20.60
CA ASP A 252 7.27 -13.96 -19.47
C ASP A 252 6.68 -14.36 -18.12
N GLN A 253 5.38 -14.11 -17.90
CA GLN A 253 4.74 -14.34 -16.61
C GLN A 253 3.21 -14.46 -16.68
N THR A 254 2.61 -14.73 -15.52
CA THR A 254 1.15 -14.79 -15.35
C THR A 254 0.66 -13.48 -14.74
N TYR A 255 -0.41 -12.94 -15.30
CA TYR A 255 -1.02 -11.68 -14.87
C TYR A 255 -2.42 -11.93 -14.33
N LEU A 256 -2.73 -11.22 -13.25
CA LEU A 256 -4.09 -11.03 -12.76
C LEU A 256 -4.63 -9.76 -13.40
N VAL A 257 -5.72 -9.87 -14.14
CA VAL A 257 -6.23 -8.80 -14.99
C VAL A 257 -7.61 -8.37 -14.53
N ARG A 258 -7.82 -7.06 -14.45
CA ARG A 258 -9.12 -6.43 -14.27
C ARG A 258 -9.37 -5.46 -15.40
N GLN A 259 -10.56 -5.50 -16.00
CA GLN A 259 -10.96 -4.53 -17.02
C GLN A 259 -12.18 -3.74 -16.56
N TYR A 260 -12.20 -2.46 -16.90
CA TYR A 260 -13.25 -1.51 -16.56
C TYR A 260 -13.78 -0.88 -17.84
N LYS A 261 -15.10 -0.76 -17.94
CA LYS A 261 -15.75 -0.02 -19.01
C LYS A 261 -16.04 1.40 -18.51
N VAL A 262 -15.51 2.40 -19.20
CA VAL A 262 -15.61 3.82 -18.83
C VAL A 262 -16.21 4.61 -19.98
N GLU A 263 -17.22 5.43 -19.70
CA GLU A 263 -17.83 6.35 -20.66
C GLU A 263 -17.27 7.76 -20.42
N LEU A 264 -16.49 8.29 -21.36
CA LEU A 264 -15.95 9.64 -21.29
C LEU A 264 -16.91 10.64 -21.93
N ARG A 265 -17.15 11.74 -21.21
CA ARG A 265 -17.99 12.86 -21.62
C ARG A 265 -17.16 14.14 -21.65
N LYS A 266 -17.50 15.10 -22.51
CA LYS A 266 -16.72 16.32 -22.75
C LYS A 266 -16.48 17.14 -21.48
N ASP A 267 -17.46 17.18 -20.59
CA ASP A 267 -17.42 18.00 -19.38
C ASP A 267 -17.36 17.15 -18.09
N GLY A 268 -16.95 15.88 -18.20
CA GLY A 268 -16.96 14.93 -17.09
C GLY A 268 -15.60 14.28 -16.85
N TRP A 269 -15.21 14.17 -15.58
CA TRP A 269 -14.07 13.37 -15.17
C TRP A 269 -14.55 12.03 -14.61
N GLU A 270 -14.03 10.94 -15.18
CA GLU A 270 -14.19 9.60 -14.65
C GLU A 270 -12.91 9.15 -13.98
N SER A 271 -13.04 8.23 -13.01
CA SER A 271 -11.87 7.59 -12.42
C SER A 271 -11.93 6.07 -12.48
N VAL A 272 -10.75 5.48 -12.56
CA VAL A 272 -10.57 4.04 -12.38
C VAL A 272 -9.64 3.81 -11.21
N THR A 273 -10.08 2.95 -10.29
CA THR A 273 -9.32 2.46 -9.15
C THR A 273 -9.37 0.94 -9.20
N ALA A 274 -8.22 0.28 -9.32
CA ALA A 274 -8.17 -1.17 -9.44
C ALA A 274 -7.74 -1.82 -8.13
N PHE A 275 -8.63 -2.61 -7.53
CA PHE A 275 -8.40 -3.25 -6.24
C PHE A 275 -8.02 -4.71 -6.41
N PHE A 276 -6.75 -5.02 -6.23
CA PHE A 276 -6.29 -6.40 -6.03
C PHE A 276 -6.29 -6.76 -4.54
N VAL A 277 -7.43 -6.51 -3.87
CA VAL A 277 -7.59 -6.69 -2.43
C VAL A 277 -8.42 -7.95 -2.15
N PRO A 278 -7.96 -8.88 -1.29
CA PRO A 278 -8.71 -10.09 -0.98
C PRO A 278 -10.04 -9.79 -0.26
N VAL A 279 -11.06 -10.62 -0.49
CA VAL A 279 -12.37 -10.52 0.19
C VAL A 279 -12.24 -10.67 1.72
N SER A 280 -11.24 -11.41 2.19
CA SER A 280 -10.98 -11.61 3.61
C SER A 280 -10.30 -10.44 4.31
N LEU A 281 -9.81 -9.43 3.56
CA LEU A 281 -9.07 -8.32 4.14
C LEU A 281 -10.03 -7.28 4.74
N LYS A 282 -9.85 -6.97 6.02
CA LYS A 282 -10.62 -5.92 6.71
C LYS A 282 -10.18 -4.54 6.25
N VAL A 283 -11.12 -3.59 6.21
CA VAL A 283 -10.84 -2.20 5.80
C VAL A 283 -9.76 -1.53 6.66
N GLY A 284 -9.73 -1.82 7.96
CA GLY A 284 -8.68 -1.30 8.85
C GLY A 284 -7.27 -1.75 8.46
N ASP A 285 -7.10 -3.03 8.09
CA ASP A 285 -5.82 -3.55 7.61
C ASP A 285 -5.46 -2.97 6.23
N LEU A 286 -6.45 -2.86 5.33
CA LEU A 286 -6.29 -2.21 4.03
C LEU A 286 -5.67 -0.82 4.17
N VAL A 287 -6.29 0.04 4.99
CA VAL A 287 -5.86 1.44 5.16
C VAL A 287 -4.51 1.57 5.86
N THR A 288 -4.29 0.78 6.90
CA THR A 288 -3.08 0.91 7.74
C THR A 288 -1.83 0.34 7.09
N ARG A 289 -1.96 -0.68 6.24
CA ARG A 289 -0.80 -1.42 5.70
C ARG A 289 -0.60 -1.30 4.20
N TYR A 290 -1.68 -1.17 3.43
CA TYR A 290 -1.62 -1.37 1.98
C TYR A 290 -1.92 -0.10 1.18
N LEU A 291 -2.69 0.85 1.73
CA LEU A 291 -2.97 2.10 1.05
C LEU A 291 -1.80 3.11 1.18
N PRO A 292 -1.59 3.97 0.17
CA PRO A 292 -0.62 5.06 0.27
C PRO A 292 -1.01 6.00 1.41
N SER A 293 -0.02 6.66 2.02
CA SER A 293 -0.25 7.58 3.15
C SER A 293 -0.73 8.97 2.72
N ARG A 294 -0.53 9.35 1.45
CA ARG A 294 -0.87 10.68 0.95
C ARG A 294 -2.37 10.78 0.63
N GLN A 295 -3.04 11.75 1.24
CA GLN A 295 -4.39 12.16 0.86
C GLN A 295 -4.36 12.90 -0.48
N ARG A 296 -5.30 12.55 -1.36
CA ARG A 296 -5.43 13.10 -2.71
C ARG A 296 -6.80 13.72 -2.96
N PHE A 297 -7.83 13.25 -2.26
CA PHE A 297 -9.21 13.64 -2.47
C PHE A 297 -9.72 14.50 -1.33
N GLY A 298 -10.34 15.63 -1.66
CA GLY A 298 -11.14 16.44 -0.74
C GLY A 298 -12.64 16.16 -0.90
N PHE A 299 -13.38 16.13 0.19
CA PHE A 299 -14.84 16.01 0.20
C PHE A 299 -15.39 16.61 1.50
N ASP A 300 -16.70 16.81 1.56
CA ASP A 300 -17.38 17.21 2.79
C ASP A 300 -17.45 16.01 3.74
N GLU A 301 -16.57 16.00 4.75
CA GLU A 301 -16.47 14.91 5.72
C GLU A 301 -17.75 14.72 6.55
N GLU A 302 -18.48 15.79 6.85
CA GLU A 302 -19.71 15.70 7.65
C GLU A 302 -20.80 15.03 6.83
N HIS A 303 -20.96 15.46 5.58
CA HIS A 303 -21.88 14.84 4.64
C HIS A 303 -21.54 13.36 4.42
N VAL A 304 -20.27 13.04 4.10
CA VAL A 304 -19.83 11.65 3.87
C VAL A 304 -20.05 10.79 5.13
N ARG A 305 -19.77 11.31 6.32
CA ARG A 305 -20.02 10.59 7.57
C ARG A 305 -21.49 10.24 7.76
N GLY A 306 -22.39 11.17 7.43
CA GLY A 306 -23.84 10.95 7.43
C GLY A 306 -24.28 9.87 6.43
N GLU A 307 -23.73 9.89 5.21
CA GLU A 307 -23.99 8.86 4.20
C GLU A 307 -23.49 7.47 4.65
N LEU A 308 -22.27 7.38 5.18
CA LEU A 308 -21.72 6.11 5.69
C LEU A 308 -22.57 5.55 6.84
N GLU A 309 -23.11 6.42 7.70
CA GLU A 309 -24.07 6.02 8.73
C GLU A 309 -25.36 5.48 8.14
N TYR A 310 -25.92 6.17 7.14
CA TYR A 310 -27.12 5.73 6.42
C TYR A 310 -26.95 4.34 5.78
N TYR A 311 -25.78 4.04 5.20
CA TYR A 311 -25.47 2.72 4.64
C TYR A 311 -25.06 1.66 5.67
N GLY A 312 -25.13 1.96 6.97
CA GLY A 312 -24.86 0.99 8.03
C GLY A 312 -23.39 0.67 8.24
N VAL A 313 -22.47 1.55 7.81
CA VAL A 313 -21.04 1.38 8.09
C VAL A 313 -20.80 1.51 9.60
N SER A 314 -20.13 0.52 10.18
CA SER A 314 -19.87 0.46 11.62
C SER A 314 -19.11 1.70 12.08
N LEU A 315 -19.38 2.21 13.29
CA LEU A 315 -18.71 3.39 13.82
C LEU A 315 -17.18 3.24 13.83
N HIS A 316 -16.69 2.03 14.08
CA HIS A 316 -15.26 1.70 14.05
C HIS A 316 -14.67 1.81 12.64
N ASP A 317 -15.39 1.31 11.63
CA ASP A 317 -14.89 1.30 10.24
C ASP A 317 -15.04 2.64 9.54
N ARG A 318 -15.96 3.51 9.98
CA ARG A 318 -16.19 4.84 9.36
C ARG A 318 -14.89 5.64 9.23
N THR A 319 -14.04 5.64 10.25
CA THR A 319 -12.75 6.35 10.20
C THR A 319 -11.82 5.77 9.12
N TYR A 320 -11.74 4.44 9.00
CA TYR A 320 -10.94 3.79 7.96
C TYR A 320 -11.52 4.01 6.57
N VAL A 321 -12.85 3.95 6.41
CA VAL A 321 -13.52 4.21 5.13
C VAL A 321 -13.30 5.65 4.68
N MET A 322 -13.45 6.63 5.57
CA MET A 322 -13.15 8.05 5.26
C MET A 322 -11.67 8.24 4.87
N ASP A 323 -10.74 7.62 5.61
CA ASP A 323 -9.31 7.72 5.29
C ASP A 323 -8.97 7.06 3.94
N ALA A 324 -9.58 5.91 3.63
CA ALA A 324 -9.46 5.30 2.31
C ALA A 324 -9.99 6.21 1.20
N LEU A 325 -11.18 6.79 1.37
CA LEU A 325 -11.76 7.74 0.40
C LEU A 325 -10.87 8.96 0.20
N ALA A 326 -10.28 9.51 1.28
CA ALA A 326 -9.36 10.65 1.19
C ALA A 326 -8.05 10.31 0.45
N ARG A 327 -7.57 9.07 0.56
CA ARG A 327 -6.30 8.62 -0.07
C ARG A 327 -6.47 8.23 -1.53
N ILE A 328 -7.51 7.46 -1.85
CA ILE A 328 -7.65 6.79 -3.15
C ILE A 328 -9.00 7.01 -3.84
N GLY A 329 -9.92 7.77 -3.22
CA GLY A 329 -11.17 8.22 -3.84
C GLY A 329 -12.23 7.14 -4.01
N ALA A 330 -11.95 5.89 -3.65
CA ALA A 330 -12.90 4.79 -3.71
C ALA A 330 -12.56 3.73 -2.65
N VAL A 331 -13.55 2.97 -2.18
CA VAL A 331 -13.32 1.79 -1.33
C VAL A 331 -14.52 0.83 -1.43
N PRO A 332 -14.29 -0.46 -1.73
CA PRO A 332 -15.32 -1.47 -1.59
C PRO A 332 -15.54 -1.79 -0.10
N TYR A 333 -16.80 -1.92 0.32
CA TYR A 333 -17.18 -2.22 1.69
C TYR A 333 -18.38 -3.16 1.74
N ASP A 334 -18.30 -4.18 2.60
CA ASP A 334 -19.39 -5.13 2.82
C ASP A 334 -20.40 -4.53 3.82
N THR A 335 -21.62 -4.30 3.36
CA THR A 335 -22.72 -3.78 4.18
C THR A 335 -23.74 -4.88 4.43
N SER A 336 -24.27 -4.95 5.65
CA SER A 336 -25.44 -5.77 5.94
C SER A 336 -26.68 -5.07 5.37
N GLY A 337 -27.21 -5.61 4.27
CA GLY A 337 -28.45 -5.16 3.65
C GLY A 337 -29.57 -6.15 3.95
N GLY A 338 -30.60 -5.73 4.69
CA GLY A 338 -31.76 -6.59 4.94
C GLY A 338 -32.99 -5.78 5.30
N SER A 339 -33.97 -5.76 4.40
CA SER A 339 -35.35 -5.39 4.74
C SER A 339 -36.11 -6.69 5.02
N GLY A 340 -36.63 -6.87 6.24
CA GLY A 340 -37.42 -8.05 6.60
C GLY A 340 -36.70 -9.18 7.33
N GLY A 341 -35.60 -8.89 8.05
CA GLY A 341 -34.99 -9.84 9.01
C GLY A 341 -34.06 -10.91 8.40
N VAL A 342 -33.85 -10.91 7.08
CA VAL A 342 -32.82 -11.72 6.42
C VAL A 342 -31.61 -10.83 6.13
N GLU A 343 -30.51 -11.07 6.84
CA GLU A 343 -29.25 -10.35 6.64
C GLU A 343 -28.60 -10.79 5.32
N THR A 344 -28.73 -9.97 4.28
CA THR A 344 -28.05 -10.21 2.99
C THR A 344 -26.80 -9.35 2.95
N ARG A 345 -25.65 -9.98 2.73
CA ARG A 345 -24.40 -9.22 2.53
C ARG A 345 -24.38 -8.61 1.14
N VAL A 346 -24.13 -7.31 1.10
CA VAL A 346 -24.09 -6.53 -0.14
C VAL A 346 -22.79 -5.75 -0.16
N VAL A 347 -21.97 -6.02 -1.17
CA VAL A 347 -20.75 -5.23 -1.37
C VAL A 347 -21.10 -3.95 -2.11
N ARG A 348 -20.83 -2.82 -1.45
CA ARG A 348 -20.99 -1.48 -2.00
C ARG A 348 -19.64 -0.89 -2.33
N MET A 349 -19.57 -0.16 -3.43
CA MET A 349 -18.45 0.69 -3.75
C MET A 349 -18.79 2.12 -3.35
N PHE A 350 -18.08 2.65 -2.35
CA PHE A 350 -18.14 4.06 -2.00
C PHE A 350 -17.09 4.80 -2.82
N ARG A 351 -17.47 5.94 -3.42
CA ARG A 351 -16.60 6.73 -4.30
C ARG A 351 -16.76 8.21 -4.02
N ILE A 352 -15.66 8.94 -4.19
CA ILE A 352 -15.64 10.40 -4.30
C ILE A 352 -15.49 10.73 -5.78
N ASP A 353 -16.45 11.48 -6.29
CA ASP A 353 -16.38 12.01 -7.64
C ASP A 353 -15.14 12.91 -7.77
N VAL A 354 -14.40 12.67 -8.84
CA VAL A 354 -13.03 13.18 -8.96
C VAL A 354 -12.99 14.67 -9.32
N GLY A 355 -14.03 15.17 -10.00
CA GLY A 355 -14.14 16.60 -10.32
C GLY A 355 -14.88 17.40 -9.25
N THR A 356 -15.88 16.83 -8.59
CA THR A 356 -16.79 17.57 -7.69
C THR A 356 -16.58 17.27 -6.21
N GLY A 357 -15.91 16.17 -5.86
CA GLY A 357 -15.81 15.68 -4.49
C GLY A 357 -17.10 15.11 -3.92
N GLN A 358 -18.15 14.96 -4.75
CA GLN A 358 -19.42 14.40 -4.31
C GLN A 358 -19.30 12.91 -3.97
N PHE A 359 -19.97 12.50 -2.90
CA PHE A 359 -20.08 11.10 -2.52
C PHE A 359 -21.02 10.36 -3.48
N ARG A 360 -20.59 9.18 -3.92
CA ARG A 360 -21.40 8.26 -4.73
C ARG A 360 -21.29 6.85 -4.17
N THR A 361 -22.38 6.09 -4.31
CA THR A 361 -22.41 4.66 -3.99
C THR A 361 -22.89 3.86 -5.18
N GLN A 362 -22.33 2.67 -5.36
CA GLN A 362 -22.81 1.68 -6.33
C GLN A 362 -22.86 0.30 -5.66
N VAL A 363 -23.93 -0.45 -5.90
CA VAL A 363 -24.01 -1.86 -5.50
C VAL A 363 -23.30 -2.70 -6.55
N LEU A 364 -22.29 -3.47 -6.15
CA LEU A 364 -21.49 -4.31 -7.07
C LEU A 364 -22.02 -5.75 -7.19
N GLY A 365 -22.92 -6.15 -6.30
CA GLY A 365 -23.56 -7.46 -6.29
C GLY A 365 -23.94 -7.86 -4.87
N ALA A 366 -24.96 -8.72 -4.75
CA ALA A 366 -25.18 -9.47 -3.52
C ALA A 366 -24.18 -10.63 -3.52
N THR A 367 -23.35 -10.73 -2.48
CA THR A 367 -22.63 -11.98 -2.22
C THR A 367 -23.66 -12.96 -1.72
N GLY A 368 -24.35 -13.61 -2.66
CA GLY A 368 -25.19 -14.74 -2.35
C GLY A 368 -24.32 -15.74 -1.59
N SER A 369 -24.62 -15.92 -0.31
CA SER A 369 -24.25 -17.11 0.42
C SER A 369 -24.77 -18.27 -0.43
N THR A 370 -23.90 -18.86 -1.25
CA THR A 370 -24.11 -20.21 -1.75
C THR A 370 -23.99 -21.10 -0.52
N GLY A 371 -25.06 -21.09 0.29
CA GLY A 371 -25.27 -22.03 1.37
C GLY A 371 -25.10 -23.42 0.79
N GLY A 372 -24.24 -24.20 1.46
CA GLY A 372 -23.82 -25.51 1.01
C GLY A 372 -24.99 -26.44 0.72
N ASN A 373 -24.79 -27.24 -0.32
CA ASN A 373 -25.33 -28.59 -0.40
C ASN A 373 -24.21 -29.57 -0.04
#